data_AF-A0A1Y4NHS5-F1
#
_entry.id   AF-A0A1Y4NHS5-F1
#
_cell.length_a   1.000
_cell.length_b   1.000
_cell.length_c   1.000
_cell.angle_alpha   90.00
_cell.angle_beta   90.00
_cell.angle_gamma   90.00
#
_symmetry.space_group_name_H-M   'P 1'
#
loop_
_entity.id
_entity.type
_entity.pdbx_description
1 polymer ?
#
loop_
_entity_poly.entity_id
_entity_poly.type
_entity_poly.pdbx_seq_one_letter_code
_entity_poly.pdbx_strand_id
1 'polypeptide(L)'
;MKAKKIFAVLCACAIAMFAFTGCSGNDTETTENTTEITSTEASTTDTTEDKTAENISESNADEASFTGTYSPKTVTDSEGTEMTYEEYVSQAAIAQGFEEGSEDYNSFVSSSEAKYVFNDDGTVTASMGDQENSGTYVFNGDSVLTTTFDGVETQYTYDKAQNTLTATDPDTGITIVLSIV
;
A
#
# COMPACT_ATOMS: atom_id res chain seq x y z
N MET A 1 -12.05 23.90 13.72
CA MET A 1 -11.89 23.04 12.53
C MET A 1 -10.44 23.09 12.05
N LYS A 2 -9.54 22.27 12.61
CA LYS A 2 -8.17 22.04 12.09
C LYS A 2 -7.60 20.64 12.44
N ALA A 3 -8.26 19.85 13.28
CA ALA A 3 -7.77 18.53 13.71
C ALA A 3 -8.12 17.35 12.78
N LYS A 4 -8.92 17.58 11.73
CA LYS A 4 -9.38 16.50 10.81
C LYS A 4 -8.33 16.05 9.77
N LYS A 5 -7.22 16.78 9.62
CA LYS A 5 -6.24 16.52 8.54
C LYS A 5 -5.12 15.55 8.91
N ILE A 6 -4.87 15.32 10.20
CA ILE A 6 -3.80 14.40 10.65
C ILE A 6 -4.25 12.94 10.55
N PHE A 7 -5.56 12.67 10.62
CA PHE A 7 -6.14 11.33 10.53
C PHE A 7 -5.97 10.68 9.14
N ALA A 8 -5.73 11.46 8.09
CA ALA A 8 -5.62 10.94 6.72
C ALA A 8 -4.29 10.21 6.46
N VAL A 9 -3.24 10.49 7.24
CA VAL A 9 -1.87 10.11 6.89
C VAL A 9 -1.51 8.69 7.37
N LEU A 10 -1.98 8.28 8.55
CA LEU A 10 -1.72 6.93 9.06
C LEU A 10 -2.43 5.85 8.22
N CYS A 11 -3.49 6.22 7.50
CA CYS A 11 -4.24 5.33 6.59
C CYS A 11 -3.71 5.29 5.16
N ALA A 12 -2.86 6.23 4.71
CA ALA A 12 -2.54 6.35 3.29
C ALA A 12 -1.32 5.54 2.83
N CYS A 13 -0.38 5.22 3.73
CA CYS A 13 0.81 4.43 3.35
C CYS A 13 0.92 3.05 4.01
N ALA A 14 0.11 2.74 5.04
CA ALA A 14 0.33 1.53 5.83
C ALA A 14 -0.59 0.35 5.46
N ILE A 15 -1.78 0.60 4.93
CA ILE A 15 -2.68 -0.43 4.43
C ILE A 15 -3.37 0.17 3.22
N ALA A 16 -3.13 -0.38 2.04
CA ALA A 16 -4.06 -0.17 0.94
C ALA A 16 -5.45 -0.64 1.44
N MET A 17 -6.30 0.34 1.74
CA MET A 17 -7.73 0.19 1.99
C MET A 17 -8.17 -0.80 3.09
N PHE A 18 -7.96 -0.47 4.37
CA PHE A 18 -9.06 -0.75 5.30
C PHE A 18 -10.21 0.17 4.92
N ALA A 19 -11.12 -0.34 4.08
CA ALA A 19 -12.38 0.30 3.76
C ALA A 19 -13.13 0.62 5.05
N PHE A 20 -13.02 1.86 5.52
CA PHE A 20 -13.82 2.42 6.59
C PHE A 20 -15.27 2.56 6.10
N THR A 21 -15.98 1.43 6.01
CA THR A 21 -17.45 1.43 5.93
C THR A 21 -17.98 1.55 7.36
N GLY A 22 -18.10 2.81 7.80
CA GLY A 22 -18.60 3.22 9.12
C GLY A 22 -19.53 4.43 9.06
N CYS A 23 -20.58 4.32 8.24
CA CYS A 23 -21.90 4.97 8.25
C CYS A 23 -22.06 6.41 8.82
N SER A 24 -22.40 7.38 7.96
CA SER A 24 -23.75 8.01 7.88
C SER A 24 -23.74 9.37 7.16
N GLY A 25 -24.62 9.54 6.16
CA GLY A 25 -25.13 10.87 5.78
C GLY A 25 -25.12 11.29 4.30
N ASN A 26 -25.97 10.63 3.49
CA ASN A 26 -26.85 11.22 2.46
C ASN A 26 -26.31 11.67 1.06
N ASP A 27 -26.76 10.91 0.05
CA ASP A 27 -27.11 11.22 -1.35
C ASP A 27 -26.22 12.13 -2.20
N THR A 28 -25.75 11.62 -3.35
CA THR A 28 -26.29 11.96 -4.70
C THR A 28 -25.31 11.56 -5.83
N GLU A 29 -25.82 10.71 -6.73
CA GLU A 29 -25.53 10.51 -8.16
C GLU A 29 -24.14 10.06 -8.68
N THR A 30 -24.16 8.81 -9.19
CA THR A 30 -23.77 8.37 -10.55
C THR A 30 -23.08 9.39 -11.45
N THR A 31 -21.90 9.03 -11.97
CA THR A 31 -21.56 9.25 -13.38
C THR A 31 -20.61 8.14 -13.82
N GLU A 32 -21.14 7.25 -14.66
CA GLU A 32 -20.36 6.38 -15.53
C GLU A 32 -19.54 7.24 -16.49
N ASN A 33 -18.28 6.90 -16.74
CA ASN A 33 -17.64 7.32 -17.98
C ASN A 33 -16.94 6.14 -18.65
N THR A 34 -17.77 5.39 -19.38
CA THR A 34 -17.45 4.70 -20.62
C THR A 34 -16.50 5.54 -21.48
N THR A 35 -15.42 4.93 -21.96
CA THR A 35 -14.76 5.40 -23.18
C THR A 35 -14.63 4.23 -24.13
N GLU A 36 -15.61 4.14 -25.03
CA GLU A 36 -15.53 3.37 -26.26
C GLU A 36 -14.47 3.98 -27.19
N ILE A 37 -13.67 3.14 -27.83
CA ILE A 37 -13.08 3.47 -29.13
C ILE A 37 -13.41 2.33 -30.08
N THR A 38 -14.33 2.63 -31.01
CA THR A 38 -14.75 1.79 -32.13
C THR A 38 -14.03 2.20 -33.42
N SER A 39 -13.63 1.21 -34.22
CA SER A 39 -13.70 1.15 -35.71
C SER A 39 -13.14 -0.24 -36.10
N THR A 40 -13.91 -1.28 -36.44
CA THR A 40 -14.62 -1.60 -37.71
C THR A 40 -13.73 -1.34 -38.95
N GLU A 41 -13.50 -2.23 -39.92
CA GLU A 41 -14.19 -3.41 -40.50
C GLU A 41 -13.12 -4.44 -40.99
N ALA A 42 -13.33 -5.68 -41.46
CA ALA A 42 -14.46 -6.35 -42.09
C ALA A 42 -14.27 -7.89 -42.16
N SER A 43 -15.40 -8.59 -42.33
CA SER A 43 -15.63 -9.78 -43.19
C SER A 43 -15.31 -11.21 -42.70
N THR A 44 -16.38 -11.86 -42.19
CA THR A 44 -16.88 -13.25 -42.43
C THR A 44 -15.95 -14.39 -42.83
N THR A 45 -15.97 -15.53 -42.10
CA THR A 45 -16.77 -16.76 -42.42
C THR A 45 -16.34 -17.96 -41.53
N ASP A 46 -17.34 -18.59 -40.91
CA ASP A 46 -17.53 -19.99 -40.47
C ASP A 46 -16.40 -21.00 -40.14
N THR A 47 -16.55 -21.57 -38.92
CA THR A 47 -16.74 -23.01 -38.61
C THR A 47 -15.53 -23.97 -38.44
N THR A 48 -15.56 -24.59 -37.24
CA THR A 48 -15.03 -25.90 -36.75
C THR A 48 -13.57 -26.10 -36.32
N GLU A 49 -13.50 -26.50 -35.04
CA GLU A 49 -12.68 -27.57 -34.45
C GLU A 49 -11.17 -27.39 -34.18
N ASP A 50 -10.89 -27.47 -32.87
CA ASP A 50 -9.85 -28.29 -32.23
C ASP A 50 -8.42 -27.74 -32.09
N LYS A 51 -7.95 -27.85 -30.84
CA LYS A 51 -6.59 -27.70 -30.29
C LYS A 51 -5.87 -26.36 -30.46
N THR A 52 -5.74 -25.65 -29.34
CA THR A 52 -4.49 -25.56 -28.56
C THR A 52 -4.64 -24.33 -27.67
N ALA A 53 -4.77 -24.53 -26.36
CA ALA A 53 -4.61 -23.44 -25.41
C ALA A 53 -3.15 -22.97 -25.53
N GLU A 54 -2.94 -21.84 -26.21
CA GLU A 54 -1.64 -21.18 -26.27
C GLU A 54 -1.33 -20.63 -24.87
N ASN A 55 -0.62 -21.48 -24.12
CA ASN A 55 0.52 -21.14 -23.28
C ASN A 55 0.70 -19.64 -23.02
N ILE A 56 0.01 -19.13 -21.99
CA ILE A 56 0.47 -17.91 -21.32
C ILE A 56 1.60 -18.36 -20.41
N SER A 57 2.79 -18.28 -21.01
CA SER A 57 4.12 -18.30 -20.42
C SER A 57 4.14 -18.18 -18.91
N GLU A 58 4.38 -19.31 -18.23
CA GLU A 58 5.10 -19.33 -16.96
C GLU A 58 6.50 -18.77 -17.22
N SER A 59 6.66 -17.45 -17.04
CA SER A 59 7.99 -16.87 -16.92
C SER A 59 8.53 -17.23 -15.54
N ASN A 60 9.06 -18.45 -15.43
CA ASN A 60 10.14 -18.75 -14.50
C ASN A 60 11.38 -18.00 -14.99
N ALA A 61 11.39 -16.68 -14.81
CA ALA A 61 12.64 -15.97 -14.70
C ALA A 61 13.17 -16.26 -13.29
N ASP A 62 14.45 -16.62 -13.19
CA ASP A 62 15.22 -16.56 -11.95
C ASP A 62 15.24 -15.09 -11.50
N GLU A 63 14.11 -14.61 -10.98
CA GLU A 63 13.94 -13.27 -10.48
C GLU A 63 14.60 -13.22 -9.11
N ALA A 64 15.37 -12.17 -8.84
CA ALA A 64 15.85 -11.92 -7.49
C ALA A 64 14.64 -11.90 -6.57
N SER A 65 14.47 -12.95 -5.75
CA SER A 65 13.32 -13.03 -4.85
C SER A 65 13.50 -11.97 -3.77
N PHE A 66 12.76 -10.88 -3.90
CA PHE A 66 12.67 -9.88 -2.86
C PHE A 66 11.88 -10.50 -1.72
N THR A 67 12.52 -10.79 -0.59
CA THR A 67 11.85 -11.38 0.58
C THR A 67 12.32 -10.68 1.85
N GLY A 68 11.55 -10.81 2.91
CA GLY A 68 11.93 -10.30 4.22
C GLY A 68 10.77 -9.68 4.98
N THR A 69 11.04 -9.37 6.24
CA THR A 69 10.12 -8.62 7.09
C THR A 69 10.58 -7.17 7.17
N TYR A 70 9.69 -6.22 6.91
CA TYR A 70 9.99 -4.79 6.91
C TYR A 70 9.04 -4.06 7.86
N SER A 71 9.55 -3.07 8.57
CA SER A 71 8.75 -2.16 9.39
C SER A 71 9.11 -0.71 9.11
N PRO A 72 8.18 0.25 9.32
CA PRO A 72 8.49 1.66 9.23
C PRO A 72 9.65 2.07 10.13
N LYS A 73 10.57 2.85 9.57
CA LYS A 73 11.75 3.36 10.27
C LYS A 73 11.70 4.86 10.42
N THR A 74 11.55 5.57 9.32
CA THR A 74 11.47 7.04 9.29
C THR A 74 10.28 7.51 8.47
N VAL A 75 9.83 8.71 8.80
CA VAL A 75 8.81 9.46 8.09
C VAL A 75 9.37 10.83 7.77
N THR A 76 9.20 11.27 6.53
CA THR A 76 9.36 12.67 6.14
C THR A 76 7.97 13.28 6.01
N ASP A 77 7.66 14.26 6.84
CA ASP A 77 6.35 14.93 6.81
C ASP A 77 6.16 15.80 5.56
N SER A 78 4.96 16.38 5.42
CA SER A 78 4.61 17.23 4.26
C SER A 78 5.44 18.51 4.15
N GLU A 79 6.11 18.92 5.23
CA GLU A 79 6.99 20.08 5.28
C GLU A 79 8.46 19.70 5.00
N GLY A 80 8.75 18.42 4.77
CA GLY A 80 10.09 17.91 4.53
C GLY A 80 10.89 17.62 5.81
N THR A 81 10.25 17.58 6.98
CA THR A 81 10.91 17.25 8.24
C THR A 81 10.98 15.75 8.41
N GLU A 82 12.20 15.22 8.52
CA GLU A 82 12.42 13.80 8.81
C GLU A 82 12.37 13.55 10.33
N MET A 83 11.69 12.48 10.72
CA MET A 83 11.64 11.94 12.08
C MET A 83 11.55 10.42 12.06
N THR A 84 11.79 9.80 13.21
CA THR A 84 11.52 8.36 13.37
C THR A 84 10.02 8.09 13.26
N TYR A 85 9.65 6.87 12.86
CA TYR A 85 8.25 6.46 12.85
C TYR A 85 7.62 6.52 14.26
N GLU A 86 8.38 6.19 15.29
CA GLU A 86 7.94 6.28 16.69
C GLU A 86 7.60 7.72 17.10
N GLU A 87 8.45 8.70 16.77
CA GLU A 87 8.19 10.12 17.03
C GLU A 87 6.97 10.63 16.25
N TYR A 88 6.81 10.16 15.01
CA TYR A 88 5.66 10.51 14.18
C TYR A 88 4.34 10.02 14.80
N VAL A 89 4.27 8.75 15.20
CA VAL A 89 3.09 8.16 15.86
C VAL A 89 2.83 8.85 17.21
N SER A 90 3.88 9.12 17.98
CA SER A 90 3.77 9.81 19.28
C SER A 90 3.16 11.21 19.11
N GLN A 91 3.61 11.97 18.11
CA GLN A 91 3.03 13.28 17.80
C GLN A 91 1.57 13.18 17.33
N ALA A 92 1.22 12.15 16.56
CA ALA A 92 -0.16 11.89 16.17
C ALA A 92 -1.06 11.58 17.38
N ALA A 93 -0.54 10.83 18.36
CA ALA A 93 -1.25 10.55 19.61
C ALA A 93 -1.50 11.83 20.43
N ILE A 94 -0.45 12.65 20.61
CA ILE A 94 -0.54 13.93 21.33
C ILE A 94 -1.50 14.89 20.62
N ALA A 95 -1.48 14.93 19.29
CA ALA A 95 -2.39 15.75 18.49
C ALA A 95 -3.88 15.34 18.63
N GLN A 96 -4.15 14.07 18.99
CA GLN A 96 -5.49 13.60 19.35
C GLN A 96 -5.91 13.99 20.77
N GLY A 97 -4.99 14.54 21.56
CA GLY A 97 -5.23 14.95 22.95
C GLY A 97 -4.93 13.86 23.96
N PHE A 98 -4.25 12.78 23.57
CA PHE A 98 -3.76 11.79 24.52
C PHE A 98 -2.55 12.34 25.27
N GLU A 99 -2.56 12.21 26.59
CA GLU A 99 -1.40 12.53 27.42
C GLU A 99 -0.32 11.47 27.20
N GLU A 100 0.92 11.90 26.96
CA GLU A 100 2.05 10.98 26.75
C GLU A 100 2.18 9.99 27.92
N GLY A 101 2.23 8.70 27.61
CA GLY A 101 2.30 7.62 28.61
C GLY A 101 0.96 7.23 29.25
N SER A 102 -0.15 7.87 28.92
CA SER A 102 -1.51 7.42 29.32
C SER A 102 -1.86 6.06 28.70
N GLU A 103 -2.87 5.38 29.25
CA GLU A 103 -3.36 4.11 28.69
C GLU A 103 -3.83 4.27 27.23
N ASP A 104 -4.56 5.34 26.93
CA ASP A 104 -5.03 5.64 25.57
C ASP A 104 -3.85 5.92 24.62
N TYR A 105 -2.84 6.67 25.08
CA TYR A 105 -1.61 6.90 24.32
C TYR A 105 -0.88 5.60 24.00
N ASN A 106 -0.63 4.76 25.01
CA ASN A 106 0.09 3.51 24.83
C ASN A 106 -0.68 2.55 23.92
N SER A 107 -2.00 2.47 24.10
CA SER A 107 -2.86 1.66 23.22
C SER A 107 -2.80 2.15 21.78
N PHE A 108 -2.81 3.48 21.55
CA PHE A 108 -2.70 4.04 20.21
C PHE A 108 -1.35 3.73 19.57
N VAL A 109 -0.25 3.98 20.29
CA VAL A 109 1.12 3.72 19.80
C VAL A 109 1.29 2.24 19.44
N SER A 110 0.90 1.32 20.32
CA SER A 110 0.99 -0.12 20.05
C SER A 110 0.09 -0.55 18.88
N SER A 111 -1.11 0.02 18.75
CA SER A 111 -1.98 -0.28 17.60
C SER A 111 -1.46 0.28 16.27
N SER A 112 -0.49 1.19 16.30
CA SER A 112 0.12 1.81 15.12
C SER A 112 1.40 1.10 14.67
N GLU A 113 1.84 0.06 15.37
CA GLU A 113 2.97 -0.77 14.96
C GLU A 113 2.64 -1.48 13.65
N ALA A 114 3.42 -1.20 12.60
CA ALA A 114 3.21 -1.76 11.28
C ALA A 114 4.36 -2.70 10.86
N LYS A 115 4.00 -3.76 10.13
CA LYS A 115 4.95 -4.76 9.63
C LYS A 115 4.48 -5.33 8.30
N TYR A 116 5.42 -5.60 7.41
CA TYR A 116 5.21 -6.19 6.10
C TYR A 116 6.05 -7.44 5.97
N VAL A 117 5.46 -8.55 5.52
CA VAL A 117 6.16 -9.82 5.30
C VAL A 117 6.04 -10.16 3.82
N PHE A 118 7.17 -10.08 3.10
CA PHE A 118 7.26 -10.44 1.69
C PHE A 118 7.81 -11.86 1.56
N ASN A 119 7.01 -12.75 1.00
CA ASN A 119 7.31 -14.18 0.85
C ASN A 119 7.84 -14.49 -0.56
N ASP A 120 8.57 -15.59 -0.70
CA ASP A 120 9.18 -16.02 -1.96
C ASP A 120 8.18 -16.39 -3.07
N ASP A 121 6.92 -16.61 -2.73
CA ASP A 121 5.82 -16.92 -3.65
C ASP A 121 5.13 -15.68 -4.25
N GLY A 122 5.66 -14.47 -3.99
CA GLY A 122 5.07 -13.22 -4.46
C GLY A 122 3.89 -12.72 -3.60
N THR A 123 3.63 -13.33 -2.44
CA THR A 123 2.64 -12.83 -1.48
C THR A 123 3.24 -11.85 -0.48
N VAL A 124 2.42 -10.91 -0.03
CA VAL A 124 2.77 -9.97 1.04
C VAL A 124 1.67 -9.93 2.10
N THR A 125 2.06 -9.93 3.37
CA THR A 125 1.15 -9.65 4.49
C THR A 125 1.54 -8.34 5.13
N ALA A 126 0.59 -7.40 5.21
CA ALA A 126 0.73 -6.17 5.98
C ALA A 126 -0.04 -6.30 7.29
N SER A 127 0.56 -5.93 8.42
CA SER A 127 -0.09 -5.89 9.71
C SER A 127 0.01 -4.50 10.34
N MET A 128 -1.04 -4.09 11.05
CA MET A 128 -1.05 -2.89 11.89
C MET A 128 -1.75 -3.23 13.22
N GLY A 129 -0.98 -3.22 14.31
CA GLY A 129 -1.42 -3.79 15.58
C GLY A 129 -1.86 -5.25 15.40
N ASP A 130 -3.06 -5.60 15.86
CA ASP A 130 -3.64 -6.95 15.75
C ASP A 130 -4.36 -7.21 14.40
N GLN A 131 -4.37 -6.25 13.48
CA GLN A 131 -5.03 -6.40 12.18
C GLN A 131 -4.01 -6.83 11.12
N GLU A 132 -4.42 -7.74 10.24
CA GLU A 132 -3.61 -8.22 9.12
C GLU A 132 -4.42 -8.14 7.82
N ASN A 133 -3.76 -7.77 6.72
CA ASN A 133 -4.28 -7.87 5.36
C ASN A 133 -3.26 -8.57 4.47
N SER A 134 -3.72 -9.41 3.55
CA SER A 134 -2.88 -10.15 2.62
C SER A 134 -3.05 -9.63 1.20
N GLY A 135 -1.97 -9.65 0.45
CA GLY A 135 -1.92 -9.18 -0.92
C GLY A 135 -0.82 -9.89 -1.71
N THR A 136 -0.53 -9.34 -2.87
CA THR A 136 0.56 -9.79 -3.74
C THR A 136 1.55 -8.67 -3.96
N TYR A 137 2.75 -8.99 -4.42
CA TYR A 137 3.70 -7.98 -4.86
C TYR A 137 4.47 -8.45 -6.10
N VAL A 138 4.96 -7.48 -6.85
CA VAL A 138 5.85 -7.69 -8.00
C VAL A 138 7.09 -6.83 -7.80
N PHE A 139 8.27 -7.44 -7.86
CA PHE A 139 9.55 -6.75 -7.81
C PHE A 139 10.23 -6.83 -9.17
N ASN A 140 10.65 -5.70 -9.73
CA ASN A 140 11.25 -5.66 -11.07
C ASN A 140 12.69 -6.20 -11.13
N GLY A 141 13.22 -6.75 -10.04
CA GLY A 141 14.58 -7.27 -9.93
C GLY A 141 15.65 -6.22 -9.61
N ASP A 142 15.31 -4.94 -9.53
CA ASP A 142 16.27 -3.85 -9.33
C ASP A 142 15.87 -2.88 -8.22
N SER A 143 14.85 -2.06 -8.48
CA SER A 143 14.59 -0.84 -7.69
C SER A 143 13.11 -0.52 -7.51
N VAL A 144 12.20 -1.26 -8.16
CA VAL A 144 10.76 -0.99 -8.07
C VAL A 144 10.05 -2.22 -7.54
N LEU A 145 9.33 -2.03 -6.44
CA LEU A 145 8.42 -3.02 -5.87
C LEU A 145 7.00 -2.45 -5.89
N THR A 146 6.04 -3.20 -6.41
CA THR A 146 4.62 -2.82 -6.40
C THR A 146 3.86 -3.83 -5.56
N THR A 147 3.14 -3.39 -4.54
CA THR A 147 2.20 -4.24 -3.79
C THR A 147 0.78 -4.04 -4.30
N THR A 148 -0.04 -5.08 -4.19
CA THR A 148 -1.46 -5.05 -4.49
C THR A 148 -2.24 -5.62 -3.32
N PHE A 149 -3.07 -4.80 -2.68
CA PHE A 149 -4.05 -5.26 -1.69
C PHE A 149 -5.44 -4.85 -2.18
N ASP A 150 -6.39 -5.78 -2.20
CA ASP A 150 -7.78 -5.53 -2.62
C ASP A 150 -7.93 -4.79 -3.97
N GLY A 151 -7.02 -5.07 -4.91
CA GLY A 151 -7.00 -4.45 -6.25
C GLY A 151 -6.35 -3.07 -6.33
N VAL A 152 -5.70 -2.61 -5.25
CA VAL A 152 -5.07 -1.30 -5.11
C VAL A 152 -3.58 -1.45 -5.13
N GLU A 153 -2.93 -0.70 -6.02
CA GLU A 153 -1.48 -0.77 -6.20
C GLU A 153 -0.76 0.34 -5.43
N THR A 154 0.31 -0.02 -4.72
CA THR A 154 1.26 0.92 -4.10
C THR A 154 2.67 0.64 -4.61
N GLN A 155 3.33 1.66 -5.13
CA GLN A 155 4.70 1.57 -5.62
C GLN A 155 5.72 2.02 -4.56
N TYR A 156 6.76 1.22 -4.39
CA TYR A 156 7.91 1.48 -3.55
C TYR A 156 9.18 1.53 -4.40
N THR A 157 10.08 2.45 -4.04
CA THR A 157 11.47 2.42 -4.50
C THR A 157 12.30 1.59 -3.52
N TYR A 158 12.99 0.57 -4.01
CA TYR A 158 13.90 -0.26 -3.23
C TYR A 158 15.35 0.22 -3.35
N ASP A 159 15.97 0.51 -2.20
CA ASP A 159 17.40 0.76 -2.08
C ASP A 159 18.10 -0.53 -1.63
N LYS A 160 18.81 -1.18 -2.55
CA LYS A 160 19.56 -2.42 -2.29
C LYS A 160 20.75 -2.24 -1.36
N ALA A 161 21.36 -1.06 -1.29
CA ALA A 161 22.51 -0.80 -0.43
C ALA A 161 22.09 -0.65 1.04
N GLN A 162 20.92 -0.05 1.26
CA GLN A 162 20.37 0.18 2.60
C GLN A 162 19.36 -0.90 3.03
N ASN A 163 18.88 -1.71 2.09
CA ASN A 163 17.82 -2.69 2.28
C ASN A 163 16.53 -2.03 2.81
N THR A 164 16.10 -0.98 2.10
CA THR A 164 14.95 -0.15 2.46
C THR A 164 13.99 0.04 1.32
N LEU A 165 12.69 0.13 1.64
CA LEU A 165 11.63 0.53 0.71
C LEU A 165 11.18 1.95 1.03
N THR A 166 10.99 2.77 0.01
CA THR A 166 10.49 4.15 0.15
C THR A 166 9.22 4.34 -0.66
N ALA A 167 8.19 4.90 -0.04
CA ALA A 167 6.97 5.31 -0.73
C ALA A 167 6.56 6.72 -0.28
N THR A 168 6.00 7.50 -1.21
CA THR A 168 5.46 8.83 -0.94
C THR A 168 3.99 8.82 -1.29
N ASP A 169 3.16 9.22 -0.35
CA ASP A 169 1.74 9.45 -0.60
C ASP A 169 1.59 10.73 -1.46
N PRO A 170 1.02 10.65 -2.67
CA PRO A 170 0.87 11.79 -3.56
C PRO A 170 -0.13 12.84 -3.05
N ASP A 171 -1.08 12.46 -2.19
CA ASP A 171 -2.10 13.37 -1.67
C ASP A 171 -1.59 14.20 -0.49
N THR A 172 -0.75 13.61 0.35
CA THR A 172 -0.23 14.26 1.57
C THR A 172 1.21 14.74 1.42
N GLY A 173 1.96 14.23 0.46
CA GLY A 173 3.40 14.49 0.29
C GLY A 173 4.28 13.78 1.32
N ILE A 174 3.69 12.93 2.17
CA ILE A 174 4.40 12.27 3.26
C ILE A 174 5.12 11.05 2.72
N THR A 175 6.40 10.92 3.10
CA THR A 175 7.26 9.83 2.66
C THR A 175 7.55 8.90 3.83
N ILE A 176 7.38 7.60 3.62
CA ILE A 176 7.73 6.57 4.59
C ILE A 176 8.90 5.74 4.08
N VAL A 177 9.83 5.43 4.98
CA VAL A 177 10.91 4.47 4.72
C VAL A 177 10.68 3.24 5.59
N LEU A 178 10.56 2.08 4.94
CA LEU A 178 10.54 0.78 5.59
C LEU A 178 11.95 0.18 5.58
N SER A 179 12.34 -0.46 6.67
CA SER A 179 13.61 -1.19 6.77
C SER A 179 13.38 -2.63 7.20
N ILE A 180 14.28 -3.51 6.77
CA ILE A 180 14.29 -4.90 7.22
C ILE A 180 14.42 -5.00 8.75
N VAL A 181 13.70 -5.94 9.37
CA VAL A 181 13.70 -6.23 10.83
C VAL A 181 14.05 -7.67 11.16
#